data_AF-A0A371IT98-F1
#
_entry.id   AF-A0A371IT98-F1
#
_cell.length_a   1.000
_cell.length_b   1.000
_cell.length_c   1.000
_cell.angle_alpha   90.00
_cell.angle_beta   90.00
_cell.angle_gamma   90.00
#
_symmetry.space_group_name_H-M   'P 1'
#
loop_
_entity.id
_entity.type
_entity.pdbx_description
1 polymer ?
#
loop_
_entity_poly.entity_id
_entity_poly.type
_entity_poly.pdbx_seq_one_letter_code
_entity_poly.pdbx_strand_id
1 'polypeptide(L)'
;MSQITFENRKLKINYIEKYITDTNNRTYIFDVDIKDFDTPILSVEYSENEEAILRTWIRDEESDNAPKNHVVYKLFSLIEFEVFEIMKFMIKHI
;
A
#
# COMPACT_ATOMS: atom_id res chain seq x y z
N MET A 1 20.39 0.55 1.99
CA MET A 1 19.42 -0.33 2.68
C MET A 1 18.60 -0.99 1.59
N SER A 2 18.46 -2.31 1.59
CA SER A 2 17.68 -3.04 0.59
C SER A 2 16.19 -2.71 0.78
N GLN A 3 15.58 -2.12 -0.25
CA GLN A 3 14.15 -1.81 -0.26
C GLN A 3 13.36 -3.11 -0.44
N ILE A 4 12.55 -3.48 0.56
CA ILE A 4 11.72 -4.69 0.51
C ILE A 4 10.57 -4.43 -0.46
N THR A 5 10.53 -5.19 -1.55
CA THR A 5 9.61 -4.98 -2.66
C THR A 5 9.01 -6.30 -3.09
N PHE A 6 7.69 -6.31 -3.28
CA PHE A 6 7.00 -7.34 -4.03
C PHE A 6 6.66 -6.79 -5.41
N GLU A 7 6.88 -7.59 -6.46
CA GLU A 7 6.55 -7.18 -7.82
C GLU A 7 6.09 -8.36 -8.66
N ASN A 8 4.93 -8.21 -9.30
CA ASN A 8 4.44 -9.13 -10.32
C ASN A 8 4.05 -8.35 -11.59
N ARG A 9 3.37 -9.00 -12.53
CA ARG A 9 2.95 -8.38 -13.79
C ARG A 9 1.99 -7.19 -13.59
N LYS A 10 1.12 -7.24 -12.59
CA LYS A 10 0.03 -6.28 -12.36
C LYS A 10 0.33 -5.26 -11.25
N LEU A 11 1.11 -5.67 -10.26
CA LEU A 11 1.29 -4.93 -9.01
C LEU A 11 2.77 -4.79 -8.66
N LYS A 12 3.11 -3.64 -8.08
CA LYS A 12 4.34 -3.42 -7.35
C LYS A 12 4.00 -2.86 -5.98
N ILE A 13 4.51 -3.49 -4.93
CA ILE A 13 4.28 -3.08 -3.54
C ILE A 13 5.65 -2.86 -2.89
N ASN A 14 5.90 -1.61 -2.49
CA ASN A 14 7.14 -1.24 -1.82
C ASN A 14 6.86 -1.04 -0.33
N TYR A 15 7.63 -1.70 0.54
CA TYR A 15 7.65 -1.34 1.95
C TYR A 15 8.44 -0.04 2.14
N ILE A 16 7.84 0.90 2.87
CA ILE A 16 8.42 2.23 3.10
C ILE A 16 9.02 2.30 4.50
N GLU A 17 8.19 2.13 5.52
CA GLU A 17 8.62 2.28 6.91
C GLU A 17 7.63 1.66 7.89
N LYS A 18 8.10 1.49 9.13
CA LYS A 18 7.33 0.97 10.26
C LYS A 18 7.24 2.03 11.34
N TYR A 19 6.02 2.26 11.81
CA TYR A 19 5.71 3.07 12.96
C TYR A 19 5.42 2.17 14.16
N ILE A 20 6.02 2.52 15.29
CA ILE A 20 5.68 1.94 16.60
C ILE A 20 5.01 3.06 17.37
N THR A 21 3.68 3.05 17.44
CA THR A 21 2.94 4.10 18.17
C THR A 21 2.92 3.81 19.66
N ASP A 22 2.86 2.52 20.05
CA ASP A 22 2.91 2.03 21.44
C ASP A 22 3.64 0.68 21.50
N THR A 23 3.97 0.19 22.70
CA THR A 23 4.74 -1.05 22.93
C THR A 23 4.20 -2.30 22.21
N ASN A 24 2.92 -2.30 21.82
CA ASN A 24 2.33 -3.37 21.02
C ASN A 24 1.85 -2.96 19.63
N ASN A 25 1.54 -1.69 19.34
CA ASN A 25 0.94 -1.29 18.06
C ASN A 25 1.99 -1.07 16.99
N ARG A 26 2.08 -2.03 16.06
CA ARG A 26 2.96 -1.98 14.89
C ARG A 26 2.15 -1.65 13.65
N THR A 27 2.49 -0.51 13.06
CA THR A 27 1.88 -0.02 11.85
C THR A 27 2.94 0.06 10.75
N TYR A 28 2.57 -0.27 9.53
CA TYR A 28 3.48 -0.37 8.39
C TYR A 28 2.93 0.47 7.24
N ILE A 29 3.79 1.22 6.56
CA ILE A 29 3.44 1.95 5.34
C ILE A 29 3.98 1.21 4.12
N PHE A 30 3.10 1.02 3.16
CA PHE A 30 3.41 0.47 1.85
C PHE A 30 2.97 1.43 0.76
N ASP A 31 3.66 1.39 -0.37
CA ASP A 31 3.17 1.98 -1.62
C ASP A 31 2.74 0.91 -2.58
N VAL A 32 1.58 1.10 -3.17
CA VAL A 32 0.95 0.20 -4.14
C VAL A 32 0.87 0.91 -5.49
N ASP A 33 1.52 0.30 -6.48
CA ASP A 33 1.50 0.70 -7.88
C ASP A 33 0.76 -0.37 -8.70
N ILE A 34 -0.32 0.05 -9.38
CA ILE A 34 -1.18 -0.78 -10.21
C ILE A 34 -0.80 -0.56 -11.68
N LYS A 35 0.04 -1.44 -12.22
CA LYS A 35 0.72 -1.27 -13.51
C LYS A 35 -0.18 -1.30 -14.74
N ASP A 36 -1.36 -1.92 -14.63
CA ASP A 36 -2.29 -2.08 -15.75
C ASP A 36 -2.97 -0.74 -16.14
N PHE A 37 -2.83 0.31 -15.31
CA PHE A 37 -3.46 1.60 -15.51
C PHE A 37 -2.48 2.76 -15.24
N ASP A 38 -2.67 3.86 -15.96
CA ASP A 38 -1.95 5.12 -15.68
C ASP A 38 -2.61 5.82 -14.47
N THR A 39 -2.37 5.24 -13.28
CA THR A 39 -2.88 5.70 -11.98
C THR A 39 -1.75 6.15 -11.07
N PRO A 40 -2.00 7.10 -10.14
CA PRO A 40 -1.00 7.48 -9.16
C PRO A 40 -0.70 6.33 -8.19
N ILE A 41 0.44 6.41 -7.52
CA ILE A 41 0.82 5.48 -6.46
C ILE A 41 -0.09 5.71 -5.25
N LEU A 42 -0.65 4.63 -4.71
CA LEU A 42 -1.46 4.66 -3.51
C LEU A 42 -0.62 4.20 -2.30
N SER A 43 -0.44 5.08 -1.33
CA SER A 43 0.14 4.71 -0.05
C SER A 43 -0.93 4.11 0.86
N VAL A 44 -0.55 3.06 1.60
CA VAL A 44 -1.42 2.25 2.44
C VAL A 44 -0.79 2.12 3.82
N GLU A 45 -1.55 2.46 4.85
CA GLU A 45 -1.19 2.21 6.25
C GLU A 45 -1.88 0.94 6.74
N TYR A 46 -1.08 -0.04 7.17
CA TYR A 46 -1.54 -1.33 7.68
C TYR A 46 -1.21 -1.50 9.16
N SER A 47 -2.20 -1.88 9.96
CA SER A 47 -2.02 -2.26 11.36
C SER A 47 -1.90 -3.78 11.48
N GLU A 48 -0.76 -4.25 12.00
CA GLU A 48 -0.55 -5.68 12.27
C GLU A 48 -1.45 -6.18 13.40
N ASN A 49 -1.82 -5.31 14.34
CA ASN A 49 -2.63 -5.69 15.49
C ASN A 49 -4.12 -5.76 15.17
N GLU A 50 -4.62 -4.81 14.38
CA GLU A 50 -6.02 -4.82 13.95
C GLU A 50 -6.24 -5.74 12.75
N GLU A 51 -5.15 -6.25 12.15
CA GLU A 51 -5.15 -6.95 10.87
C GLU A 51 -6.00 -6.20 9.83
N ALA A 52 -5.77 -4.89 9.71
CA ALA A 52 -6.61 -4.00 8.91
C ALA A 52 -5.81 -2.87 8.24
N ILE A 53 -6.33 -2.39 7.11
CA ILE A 53 -5.89 -1.15 6.47
C ILE A 53 -6.54 0.02 7.22
N LEU A 54 -5.73 0.91 7.79
CA LEU A 54 -6.20 2.04 8.58
C LEU A 54 -6.54 3.25 7.70
N ARG A 55 -5.69 3.53 6.72
CA ARG A 55 -5.87 4.64 5.77
C ARG A 55 -5.16 4.35 4.47
N THR A 56 -5.66 5.02 3.42
CA THR A 56 -5.01 5.09 2.11
C THR A 56 -4.97 6.53 1.66
N TRP A 57 -3.92 6.91 0.95
CA TRP A 57 -3.78 8.25 0.37
C TRP A 57 -2.95 8.18 -0.91
N ILE A 58 -3.12 9.16 -1.78
CA ILE A 58 -2.30 9.28 -2.98
C ILE A 58 -0.95 9.86 -2.57
N ARG A 59 0.13 9.17 -2.93
CA ARG A 59 1.48 9.55 -2.48
C ARG A 59 1.87 10.95 -2.93
N ASP A 60 1.61 11.26 -4.20
CA ASP A 60 1.94 12.53 -4.83
C ASP A 60 0.63 13.29 -5.13
N GLU A 61 0.23 14.16 -4.19
CA GLU A 61 -0.98 14.99 -4.29
C GLU A 61 -0.93 16.00 -5.46
N GLU A 62 0.22 16.18 -6.12
CA GLU A 62 0.38 17.02 -7.32
C GLU A 62 -0.31 16.42 -8.57
N SER A 63 -0.87 15.22 -8.48
CA SER A 63 -1.82 14.71 -9.47
C SER A 63 -3.13 15.50 -9.37
N ASP A 64 -3.17 16.69 -9.97
CA ASP A 64 -4.38 17.50 -10.25
C ASP A 64 -5.40 16.75 -11.13
N ASN A 65 -5.11 15.51 -11.52
CA ASN A 65 -5.97 14.64 -12.29
C ASN A 65 -6.95 13.89 -11.38
N ALA A 66 -7.98 14.59 -10.92
CA ALA A 66 -9.04 14.03 -10.08
C ALA A 66 -9.67 12.72 -10.63
N PRO A 67 -9.86 12.54 -11.96
CA PRO A 67 -10.29 11.26 -12.52
C PRO A 67 -9.35 10.09 -12.20
N LYS A 68 -8.03 10.24 -12.41
CA LYS A 68 -7.05 9.18 -12.11
C LYS A 68 -7.02 8.84 -10.62
N ASN A 69 -7.14 9.87 -9.77
CA ASN A 69 -7.20 9.72 -8.33
C ASN A 69 -8.43 8.89 -7.92
N HIS A 70 -9.61 9.16 -8.51
CA HIS A 70 -10.80 8.35 -8.23
C HIS A 70 -10.66 6.90 -8.76
N VAL A 71 -10.05 6.73 -9.95
CA VAL A 71 -9.83 5.40 -10.54
C VAL A 71 -8.92 4.54 -9.67
N VAL A 72 -7.83 5.07 -9.10
CA VAL A 72 -6.93 4.26 -8.27
C VAL A 72 -7.64 3.69 -7.05
N TYR A 73 -8.48 4.47 -6.36
CA TYR A 73 -9.24 3.96 -5.21
C TYR A 73 -10.23 2.87 -5.62
N LYS A 74 -10.88 3.01 -6.78
CA LYS A 74 -11.77 1.98 -7.31
C LYS A 74 -11.01 0.69 -7.65
N LEU A 75 -9.88 0.80 -8.34
CA LEU A 75 -9.05 -0.36 -8.65
C LEU A 75 -8.53 -1.01 -7.37
N PHE A 76 -8.06 -0.23 -6.41
CA PHE A 76 -7.60 -0.71 -5.12
C PHE A 76 -8.67 -1.51 -4.40
N SER A 77 -9.91 -1.00 -4.32
CA SER A 77 -11.02 -1.73 -3.68
C SER A 77 -11.32 -3.09 -4.34
N LEU A 78 -10.97 -3.29 -5.61
CA LEU A 78 -11.14 -4.57 -6.30
C LEU A 78 -10.02 -5.58 -5.98
N ILE A 79 -8.87 -5.10 -5.54
CA ILE A 79 -7.66 -5.91 -5.25
C ILE A 79 -7.24 -5.84 -3.78
N GLU A 80 -8.02 -5.18 -2.92
CA GLU A 80 -7.65 -4.85 -1.54
C GLU A 80 -7.23 -6.09 -0.75
N PHE A 81 -7.98 -7.18 -0.91
CA PHE A 81 -7.65 -8.46 -0.28
C PHE A 81 -6.32 -9.07 -0.77
N GLU A 82 -6.01 -8.97 -2.07
CA GLU A 82 -4.74 -9.46 -2.61
C GLU A 82 -3.57 -8.64 -2.06
N VAL A 83 -3.70 -7.30 -2.07
CA VAL A 83 -2.69 -6.40 -1.50
C VAL A 83 -2.48 -6.69 -0.02
N PHE A 84 -3.57 -6.87 0.73
CA PHE A 84 -3.55 -7.20 2.15
C PHE A 84 -2.73 -8.47 2.45
N GLU A 85 -3.00 -9.56 1.73
CA GLU A 85 -2.26 -10.82 1.90
C GLU A 85 -0.78 -10.68 1.52
N ILE A 86 -0.47 -9.91 0.49
CA ILE A 86 0.93 -9.62 0.12
C ILE A 86 1.62 -8.82 1.21
N MET A 87 0.99 -7.79 1.78
CA MET A 87 1.57 -7.01 2.89
C MET A 87 1.83 -7.91 4.10
N LYS A 88 0.89 -8.78 4.49
CA LYS A 88 1.09 -9.77 5.57
C LYS A 88 2.26 -10.70 5.27
N PHE A 89 2.37 -11.18 4.03
CA PHE A 89 3.50 -11.98 3.62
C PHE A 89 4.81 -11.21 3.73
N MET A 90 4.88 -9.98 3.23
CA MET A 90 6.08 -9.14 3.29
C MET A 90 6.52 -8.92 4.75
N ILE A 91 5.61 -8.52 5.64
CA ILE A 91 5.89 -8.28 7.08
C ILE A 91 6.51 -9.50 7.76
N LYS A 92 6.01 -10.70 7.47
CA LYS A 92 6.55 -11.95 8.02
C LYS A 92 8.00 -12.24 7.60
N HIS A 93 8.50 -11.55 6.58
CA HIS A 93 9.85 -11.73 6.01
C HIS A 93 10.70 -10.45 6.07
N ILE A 94 10.29 -9.47 6.90
CA ILE A 94 11.10 -8.29 7.25
C ILE A 94 12.10 -8.65 8.35
#